data_AF-A0A538NBP0-F1
#
_entry.id   AF-A0A538NBP0-F1
#
_cell.length_a   1.000
_cell.length_b   1.000
_cell.length_c   1.000
_cell.angle_alpha   90.00
_cell.angle_beta   90.00
_cell.angle_gamma   90.00
#
_symmetry.space_group_name_H-M   'P 1'
#
loop_
_entity.id
_entity.type
_entity.pdbx_description
1 polymer ?
#
loop_
_entity_poly.entity_id
_entity_poly.type
_entity_poly.pdbx_seq_one_letter_code
_entity_poly.pdbx_strand_id
1 'polypeptide(L)'
;MARPRQSILTRQRIVEVATSILDSEGIHALSTRRLAHELGVRAPSLYNHFATKDEILDAVGDEIMAQVDVTMSGRDWAGALTAWARAYRKALTAHPNAVPYLAHGPARRPAAL
;
A
#
# COMPACT_ATOMS: atom_id res chain seq x y z
N MET A 1 -17.68 -29.78 -14.18
CA MET A 1 -16.67 -29.35 -13.20
C MET A 1 -17.00 -27.93 -12.75
N ALA A 2 -17.27 -27.72 -11.45
CA ALA A 2 -17.61 -26.40 -10.93
C ALA A 2 -16.36 -25.50 -10.95
N ARG A 3 -16.41 -24.43 -11.74
CA ARG A 3 -15.37 -23.38 -11.75
C ARG A 3 -15.41 -22.66 -10.39
N PRO A 4 -14.28 -22.46 -9.67
CA PRO A 4 -14.31 -21.73 -8.42
C PRO A 4 -14.93 -20.34 -8.66
N ARG A 5 -15.99 -20.01 -7.91
CA ARG A 5 -16.80 -18.79 -8.07
C ARG A 5 -16.28 -17.62 -7.23
N GLN A 6 -14.97 -17.55 -7.06
CA GLN A 6 -14.26 -16.40 -6.50
C GLN A 6 -13.06 -16.12 -7.40
N SER A 7 -12.94 -14.90 -7.91
CA SER A 7 -11.69 -14.51 -8.55
C SER A 7 -10.59 -14.57 -7.49
N ILE A 8 -9.63 -15.47 -7.68
CA ILE A 8 -8.46 -15.62 -6.80
C ILE A 8 -7.69 -14.29 -6.69
N LEU A 9 -7.87 -13.42 -7.68
CA LEU A 9 -7.28 -12.08 -7.77
C LEU A 9 -8.30 -11.01 -7.33
N THR A 10 -7.94 -10.23 -6.32
CA THR A 10 -8.67 -9.05 -5.84
C THR A 10 -7.69 -7.88 -5.71
N ARG A 11 -8.19 -6.64 -5.70
CA ARG A 11 -7.34 -5.46 -5.44
C ARG A 11 -6.59 -5.61 -4.13
N GLN A 12 -7.27 -5.99 -3.06
CA GLN A 12 -6.67 -6.21 -1.74
C GLN A 12 -5.52 -7.22 -1.79
N ARG A 13 -5.73 -8.38 -2.44
CA ARG A 13 -4.69 -9.40 -2.54
C ARG A 13 -3.47 -8.94 -3.34
N ILE A 14 -3.68 -8.14 -4.38
CA ILE A 14 -2.59 -7.54 -5.16
C ILE A 14 -1.78 -6.59 -4.27
N VAL A 15 -2.44 -5.74 -3.50
CA VAL A 15 -1.77 -4.77 -2.60
C VAL A 15 -1.01 -5.51 -1.50
N GLU A 16 -1.59 -6.50 -0.83
CA GLU A 16 -0.91 -7.32 0.19
C GLU A 16 0.42 -7.92 -0.31
N VAL A 17 0.40 -8.52 -1.51
CA VAL A 17 1.61 -9.13 -2.09
C VAL A 17 2.60 -8.06 -2.54
N ALA A 18 2.13 -6.94 -3.08
CA ALA A 18 2.99 -5.82 -3.42
C ALA A 18 3.67 -5.19 -2.19
N THR A 19 2.95 -5.04 -1.07
CA THR A 19 3.48 -4.60 0.23
C THR A 19 4.56 -5.56 0.72
N SER A 20 4.33 -6.88 0.64
CA SER A 20 5.32 -7.89 1.03
C SER A 20 6.62 -7.80 0.20
N ILE A 21 6.51 -7.64 -1.13
CA ILE A 21 7.68 -7.44 -2.01
C ILE A 21 8.40 -6.13 -1.64
N LEU A 22 7.65 -5.06 -1.40
CA LEU A 22 8.21 -3.76 -1.05
C LEU A 22 8.98 -3.83 0.28
N ASP A 23 8.40 -4.46 1.30
CA ASP A 23 9.01 -4.59 2.63
C ASP A 23 10.28 -5.44 2.62
N SER A 24 10.31 -6.50 1.81
CA SER A 24 11.44 -7.44 1.74
C SER A 24 12.57 -7.00 0.82
N GLU A 25 12.25 -6.46 -0.36
CA GLU A 25 13.21 -6.25 -1.45
C GLU A 25 13.31 -4.77 -1.90
N GLY A 26 12.39 -3.90 -1.44
CA GLY A 26 12.38 -2.50 -1.80
C GLY A 26 11.63 -2.15 -3.09
N ILE A 27 11.45 -0.85 -3.33
CA ILE A 27 10.58 -0.32 -4.39
C ILE A 27 11.02 -0.70 -5.81
N HIS A 28 12.31 -0.91 -6.02
CA HIS A 28 12.88 -1.28 -7.31
C HIS A 28 12.58 -2.73 -7.70
N ALA A 29 12.32 -3.61 -6.71
CA ALA A 29 11.95 -5.00 -6.96
C ALA A 29 10.50 -5.16 -7.45
N LEU A 30 9.62 -4.21 -7.11
CA LEU A 30 8.23 -4.26 -7.55
C LEU A 30 8.12 -4.00 -9.06
N SER A 31 7.63 -5.00 -9.79
CA SER A 31 7.22 -4.87 -11.19
C SER A 31 5.94 -5.67 -11.42
N THR A 32 5.13 -5.30 -12.41
CA THR A 32 3.90 -6.04 -12.74
C THR A 32 4.19 -7.50 -13.10
N ARG A 33 5.34 -7.78 -13.71
CA ARG A 33 5.80 -9.15 -14.00
C ARG A 33 6.15 -9.94 -12.74
N ARG A 34 6.94 -9.36 -11.82
CA ARG A 34 7.30 -9.97 -10.53
C ARG A 34 6.05 -10.23 -9.68
N LEU A 35 5.19 -9.23 -9.59
CA LEU A 35 3.93 -9.31 -8.84
C LEU A 35 2.99 -10.38 -9.40
N ALA A 36 2.85 -10.46 -10.72
CA ALA A 36 2.05 -11.50 -11.37
C ALA A 36 2.62 -12.90 -11.11
N HIS A 37 3.94 -13.04 -11.13
CA HIS A 37 4.62 -14.30 -10.78
C HIS A 37 4.31 -14.72 -9.34
N GLU A 38 4.46 -13.83 -8.36
CA GLU A 38 4.16 -14.13 -6.95
C GLU A 38 2.66 -14.43 -6.72
N LEU A 39 1.78 -13.81 -7.49
CA LEU A 39 0.33 -14.07 -7.44
C LEU A 39 -0.10 -15.33 -8.22
N GLY A 40 0.80 -15.98 -8.96
CA GLY A 40 0.48 -17.13 -9.80
C GLY A 40 -0.46 -16.80 -10.97
N VAL A 41 -0.47 -15.55 -11.45
CA VAL A 41 -1.32 -15.08 -12.54
C VAL A 41 -0.50 -14.53 -13.71
N ARG A 42 -1.16 -14.24 -14.83
CA ARG A 42 -0.51 -13.56 -15.96
C ARG A 42 -0.52 -12.05 -15.72
N ALA A 43 0.54 -11.34 -16.13
CA ALA A 43 0.62 -9.88 -15.97
C ALA A 43 -0.60 -9.10 -16.51
N PRO A 44 -1.20 -9.45 -17.68
CA PRO A 44 -2.45 -8.85 -18.16
C PRO A 44 -3.60 -8.86 -17.14
N SER A 45 -3.66 -9.87 -16.26
CA SER A 45 -4.71 -9.96 -15.25
C SER A 45 -4.64 -8.86 -14.19
N LEU A 46 -3.45 -8.32 -13.91
CA LEU A 46 -3.29 -7.20 -12.98
C LEU A 46 -3.90 -5.91 -13.53
N TYR A 47 -3.84 -5.71 -14.86
CA TYR A 47 -4.38 -4.52 -15.52
C TYR A 47 -5.91 -4.43 -15.47
N ASN A 48 -6.61 -5.53 -15.14
CA ASN A 48 -8.03 -5.50 -14.84
C ASN A 48 -8.35 -4.86 -13.47
N HIS A 49 -7.34 -4.73 -12.60
CA HIS A 49 -7.48 -4.18 -11.25
C HIS A 49 -6.74 -2.84 -11.10
N PHE A 50 -5.61 -2.64 -11.76
CA PHE A 50 -4.83 -1.40 -11.69
C PHE A 50 -4.29 -1.06 -13.07
N ALA A 51 -4.52 0.15 -13.56
CA ALA A 51 -4.12 0.54 -14.89
C ALA A 51 -2.59 0.65 -15.02
N THR A 52 -1.90 0.96 -13.93
CA THR A 52 -0.44 1.18 -13.91
C THR A 52 0.21 0.56 -12.67
N LYS A 53 1.55 0.42 -12.71
CA LYS A 53 2.34 0.08 -11.51
C LYS A 53 2.20 1.16 -10.44
N ASP A 54 2.09 2.42 -10.83
CA ASP A 54 2.02 3.54 -9.89
C ASP A 54 0.71 3.51 -9.10
N GLU A 55 -0.42 3.14 -9.71
CA GLU A 55 -1.67 2.93 -8.97
C GLU A 55 -1.58 1.81 -7.92
N ILE A 56 -0.75 0.78 -8.16
CA ILE A 56 -0.48 -0.27 -7.17
C ILE A 56 0.34 0.30 -6.02
N LEU A 57 1.38 1.09 -6.33
CA LEU A 57 2.22 1.74 -5.31
C LEU A 57 1.42 2.75 -4.47
N ASP A 58 0.50 3.48 -5.09
CA ASP A 58 -0.43 4.38 -4.39
C ASP A 58 -1.32 3.59 -3.42
N ALA A 59 -1.93 2.50 -3.87
CA ALA A 59 -2.77 1.67 -3.02
C ALA A 59 -1.99 1.04 -1.85
N VAL A 60 -0.73 0.63 -2.07
CA VAL A 60 0.17 0.17 -0.99
C VAL A 60 0.45 1.31 0.00
N GLY A 61 0.73 2.51 -0.51
CA GLY A 61 0.95 3.69 0.32
C GLY A 61 -0.28 4.04 1.17
N ASP A 62 -1.47 3.97 0.59
CA ASP A 62 -2.74 4.23 1.27
C ASP A 62 -3.01 3.18 2.37
N GLU A 63 -2.75 1.89 2.10
CA GLU A 63 -2.92 0.84 3.11
C GLU A 63 -1.97 1.00 4.31
N ILE A 64 -0.71 1.39 4.06
CA ILE A 64 0.24 1.70 5.14
C ILE A 64 -0.24 2.90 5.96
N MET A 65 -0.69 3.96 5.28
CA MET A 65 -1.13 5.20 5.92
C MET A 65 -2.47 5.05 6.66
N ALA A 66 -3.34 4.13 6.23
CA ALA A 66 -4.60 3.83 6.92
C ALA A 66 -4.39 3.26 8.33
N GLN A 67 -3.19 2.77 8.66
CA GLN A 67 -2.83 2.31 10.01
C GLN A 67 -2.53 3.46 10.98
N VAL A 68 -2.40 4.69 10.47
CA VAL A 68 -2.07 5.87 11.28
C VAL A 68 -3.34 6.40 11.93
N ASP A 69 -3.39 6.36 13.27
CA ASP A 69 -4.48 6.97 14.02
C ASP A 69 -4.44 8.51 13.85
N VAL A 70 -5.45 9.04 13.16
CA VAL A 70 -5.67 10.46 12.92
C VAL A 70 -6.75 11.05 13.85
N THR A 71 -7.18 10.30 14.87
CA THR A 71 -8.22 10.73 15.79
C THR A 71 -7.72 11.85 16.69
N MET A 72 -8.26 13.05 16.49
CA MET A 72 -7.93 14.25 17.28
C MET A 72 -8.92 14.53 18.41
N SER A 73 -10.10 13.90 18.39
CA SER A 73 -11.15 14.14 19.38
C SER A 73 -10.81 13.57 20.76
N GLY A 74 -11.28 14.23 21.81
CA GLY A 74 -11.14 13.77 23.20
C GLY A 74 -9.74 13.91 23.81
N ARG A 75 -8.82 14.61 23.15
CA ARG A 75 -7.47 14.93 23.64
C ARG A 75 -7.20 16.43 23.56
N ASP A 76 -6.25 16.92 24.34
CA ASP A 76 -5.64 18.22 24.03
C ASP A 76 -4.88 18.13 22.70
N TRP A 77 -4.72 19.27 22.02
CA TRP A 77 -4.12 19.29 20.68
C TRP A 77 -2.68 18.74 20.69
N ALA A 78 -1.92 18.98 21.77
CA ALA A 78 -0.54 18.53 21.91
C ALA A 78 -0.46 17.00 22.08
N GLY A 79 -1.33 16.41 22.90
CA GLY A 79 -1.45 14.97 23.08
C GLY A 79 -1.97 14.27 21.84
N ALA A 80 -2.92 14.88 21.11
CA ALA A 80 -3.40 14.38 19.83
C ALA A 80 -2.28 14.33 18.78
N LEU A 81 -1.53 15.43 18.63
CA LEU A 81 -0.39 15.50 17.72
C LEU A 81 0.70 14.47 18.08
N THR A 82 0.98 14.30 19.38
CA THR A 82 1.96 13.31 19.85
C THR A 82 1.50 11.88 19.55
N ALA A 83 0.21 11.57 19.72
CA ALA A 83 -0.35 10.25 19.41
C ALA A 83 -0.25 9.96 17.91
N TRP A 84 -0.65 10.92 17.08
CA TRP A 84 -0.53 10.84 15.62
C TRP A 84 0.92 10.64 15.18
N ALA A 85 1.86 11.44 15.69
CA ALA A 85 3.28 11.34 15.33
C ALA A 85 3.88 9.96 15.70
N ARG A 86 3.45 9.37 16.83
CA ARG A 86 3.85 8.02 17.23
C ARG A 86 3.25 6.96 16.30
N ALA A 87 1.98 7.08 15.93
CA ALA A 87 1.34 6.16 14.99
C ALA A 87 1.98 6.24 13.60
N TYR A 88 2.24 7.46 13.11
CA TYR A 88 2.94 7.72 11.86
C TYR A 88 4.35 7.11 11.87
N ARG A 89 5.15 7.39 12.91
CA ARG A 89 6.47 6.78 13.08
C ARG A 89 6.39 5.25 13.09
N LYS A 90 5.42 4.67 13.81
CA LYS A 90 5.23 3.22 13.88
C LYS A 90 5.00 2.62 12.49
N ALA A 91 4.10 3.20 11.70
CA ALA A 91 3.81 2.76 10.33
C ALA A 91 5.07 2.83 9.44
N LEU A 92 5.78 3.96 9.46
CA LEU A 92 7.02 4.11 8.67
C LEU A 92 8.13 3.14 9.09
N THR A 93 8.26 2.86 10.39
CA THR A 93 9.26 1.90 10.87
C THR A 93 8.90 0.45 10.59
N ALA A 94 7.61 0.14 10.41
CA ALA A 94 7.16 -1.18 9.96
C ALA A 94 7.43 -1.40 8.47
N HIS A 95 7.41 -0.32 7.68
CA HIS A 95 7.58 -0.34 6.22
C HIS A 95 8.73 0.59 5.77
N PRO A 96 9.98 0.37 6.22
CA PRO A 96 11.09 1.28 5.95
C PRO A 96 11.38 1.46 4.46
N ASN A 97 11.15 0.41 3.66
CA ASN A 97 11.35 0.41 2.22
C ASN A 97 10.25 1.16 1.44
N ALA A 98 9.10 1.43 2.07
CA ALA A 98 8.06 2.29 1.51
C ALA A 98 8.33 3.78 1.75
N VAL A 99 9.20 4.13 2.72
CA VAL A 99 9.49 5.52 3.09
C VAL A 99 9.96 6.36 1.90
N PRO A 100 10.88 5.90 1.02
CA PRO A 100 11.24 6.67 -0.16
C PRO A 100 10.03 7.03 -1.00
N TYR A 101 9.08 6.11 -1.21
CA TYR A 101 7.85 6.41 -1.95
C TYR A 101 6.96 7.40 -1.21
N LEU A 102 6.71 7.18 0.08
CA LEU A 102 5.87 8.03 0.94
C LEU A 102 6.41 9.45 1.09
N ALA A 103 7.73 9.62 1.11
CA ALA A 103 8.39 10.92 1.25
C ALA A 103 8.23 11.83 0.02
N HIS A 104 7.91 11.29 -1.17
CA HIS A 104 7.60 12.10 -2.36
C HIS A 104 6.26 12.86 -2.22
N GLY A 105 5.49 12.54 -1.19
CA GLY A 105 4.37 13.32 -0.72
C GLY A 105 3.07 13.11 -1.50
N PRO A 106 1.93 13.40 -0.86
CA PRO A 106 0.59 13.28 -1.45
C PRO A 106 0.35 14.27 -2.61
N ALA A 107 1.15 15.32 -2.78
CA ALA A 107 0.98 16.32 -3.86
C ALA A 107 1.05 15.75 -5.29
N ARG A 108 1.41 14.48 -5.47
CA ARG A 108 1.34 13.75 -6.75
C ARG A 108 0.37 12.55 -6.74
N ARG A 109 -0.39 12.31 -5.67
CA ARG A 109 -1.34 11.18 -5.53
C ARG A 109 -2.79 11.68 -5.63
N PRO A 110 -3.67 11.02 -6.41
CA PRO A 110 -5.05 11.47 -6.60
C PRO A 110 -5.90 11.55 -5.32
N ALA A 111 -5.51 10.86 -4.24
CA ALA A 111 -6.21 10.85 -2.94
C ALA A 111 -5.83 12.01 -2.01
N ALA A 112 -5.01 12.95 -2.44
CA ALA A 112 -4.62 14.11 -1.66
C ALA A 112 -5.64 15.24 -1.81
N LEU A 113 -6.70 15.20 -1.00
CA LEU A 113 -7.44 16.31 -0.38
C LEU A 113 -8.78 15.80 0.16
#